data_AF-A0A1V5U213-F1
#
_entry.id   AF-A0A1V5U213-F1
#
_cell.length_a   1.000
_cell.length_b   1.000
_cell.length_c   1.000
_cell.angle_alpha   90.00
_cell.angle_beta   90.00
_cell.angle_gamma   90.00
#
_symmetry.space_group_name_H-M   'P 1'
#
loop_
_entity.id
_entity.type
_entity.pdbx_description
1 polymer ?
#
loop_
_entity_poly.entity_id
_entity_poly.type
_entity_poly.pdbx_seq_one_letter_code
_entity_poly.pdbx_strand_id
1 'polypeptide(L)'
;MAKRLFTSESVTDGHPDKVCDILSDTVLDAYLALDPYARVACECCATTGLAVVMGEITSKACVEVTPLIRSAIRDIGYDDPCLGFDADNCAVLVALGSQSPDIAQGVDKSLEARQGSGFDMATGAGDQGMMFGYACSDTDEYMPLPIYLAHKLTRKLSAARRGGSLPWLRPDGKTQVTVEYDGDVPKRLEAIVVSAQHAPEASQQEIRAALIEQIIRPTLPEGLVDGATRIYVNPTGRFVIGGPHGDSGLTGRKIIVDTYGGWARHGGGAFSGKDPTKVDRSASYAARYLAKNIVAAGLAARCEIQLAYAIGVAEPVSVSVDTFGTGKAPDERLIAAVRKCFDLRPEAMIRALDLRRPIYRRTASFGHFGDPAMPWEKLDLVEKIANEV
;
A
#
# COMPACT_ATOMS: atom_id res chain seq x y z
N MET A 1 -17.42 -29.28 0.13
CA MET A 1 -16.55 -28.82 -0.97
C MET A 1 -15.09 -29.04 -0.57
N ALA A 2 -14.13 -28.87 -1.49
CA ALA A 2 -12.71 -29.06 -1.19
C ALA A 2 -12.20 -27.97 -0.23
N LYS A 3 -11.45 -28.36 0.81
CA LYS A 3 -10.79 -27.45 1.74
C LYS A 3 -9.77 -26.59 0.99
N ARG A 4 -9.96 -25.26 0.95
CA ARG A 4 -8.99 -24.30 0.39
C ARG A 4 -8.32 -23.53 1.52
N LEU A 5 -6.99 -23.46 1.48
CA LEU A 5 -6.20 -22.61 2.37
C LEU A 5 -5.66 -21.44 1.55
N PHE A 6 -5.76 -20.23 2.08
CA PHE A 6 -5.15 -19.05 1.50
C PHE A 6 -4.37 -18.28 2.56
N THR A 7 -3.18 -17.80 2.18
CA THR A 7 -2.24 -17.15 3.10
C THR A 7 -1.87 -15.78 2.56
N SER A 8 -1.93 -14.77 3.44
CA SER A 8 -1.33 -13.45 3.20
C SER A 8 -0.39 -13.09 4.33
N GLU A 9 0.48 -12.12 4.07
CA GLU A 9 1.45 -11.62 5.04
C GLU A 9 1.58 -10.10 5.00
N SER A 10 2.14 -9.56 6.08
CA SER A 10 2.44 -8.15 6.21
C SER A 10 3.72 -7.95 7.01
N VAL A 11 4.27 -6.74 6.93
CA VAL A 11 5.47 -6.33 7.64
C VAL A 11 5.23 -4.98 8.33
N THR A 12 5.99 -4.69 9.39
CA THR A 12 5.90 -3.42 10.12
C THR A 12 6.54 -2.28 9.32
N ASP A 13 6.34 -1.05 9.80
CA ASP A 13 7.05 0.15 9.38
C ASP A 13 8.58 0.08 9.56
N GLY A 14 9.07 -0.82 10.41
CA GLY A 14 10.50 -1.06 10.62
C GLY A 14 11.14 -2.06 9.66
N HIS A 15 10.37 -2.81 8.85
CA HIS A 15 10.95 -3.70 7.85
C HIS A 15 11.78 -2.91 6.82
N PRO A 16 12.98 -3.35 6.40
CA PRO A 16 13.87 -2.54 5.57
C PRO A 16 13.23 -2.04 4.25
N ASP A 17 12.49 -2.88 3.53
CA ASP A 17 11.72 -2.39 2.36
C ASP A 17 10.68 -1.32 2.71
N LYS A 18 10.03 -1.44 3.87
CA LYS A 18 9.05 -0.43 4.33
C LYS A 18 9.71 0.84 4.86
N VAL A 19 10.92 0.75 5.40
CA VAL A 19 11.76 1.92 5.64
C VAL A 19 11.93 2.67 4.32
N CYS A 20 12.35 2.01 3.25
CA CYS A 20 12.53 2.65 1.95
C CYS A 20 11.25 3.25 1.37
N ASP A 21 10.12 2.54 1.45
CA ASP A 21 8.82 3.08 1.04
C ASP A 21 8.45 4.36 1.84
N ILE A 22 8.64 4.34 3.16
CA ILE A 22 8.37 5.50 4.03
C ILE A 22 9.30 6.66 3.67
N LEU A 23 10.59 6.42 3.44
CA LEU A 23 11.55 7.45 3.04
C LEU A 23 11.16 8.10 1.70
N SER A 24 10.85 7.28 0.69
CA SER A 24 10.38 7.72 -0.63
C SER A 24 9.13 8.60 -0.54
N ASP A 25 8.11 8.18 0.21
CA ASP A 25 6.89 8.98 0.37
C ASP A 25 7.05 10.17 1.31
N THR A 26 8.02 10.14 2.23
CA THR A 26 8.37 11.32 3.04
C THR A 26 8.92 12.43 2.14
N VAL A 27 9.80 12.09 1.19
CA VAL A 27 10.30 13.05 0.20
C VAL A 27 9.16 13.56 -0.67
N LEU A 28 8.30 12.69 -1.19
CA LEU A 28 7.13 13.08 -1.98
C LEU A 28 6.23 14.08 -1.24
N ASP A 29 5.85 13.76 0.00
CA ASP A 29 4.97 14.62 0.80
C ASP A 29 5.63 15.99 1.04
N ALA A 30 6.94 16.05 1.29
CA ALA A 30 7.64 17.31 1.47
C ALA A 30 7.61 18.20 0.21
N TYR A 31 7.76 17.59 -0.98
CA TYR A 31 7.62 18.32 -2.25
C TYR A 31 6.18 18.77 -2.51
N LEU A 32 5.19 17.89 -2.33
CA LEU A 32 3.78 18.22 -2.57
C LEU A 32 3.23 19.26 -1.58
N ALA A 33 3.77 19.35 -0.37
CA ALA A 33 3.41 20.36 0.60
C ALA A 33 3.78 21.79 0.14
N LEU A 34 4.87 21.93 -0.62
CA LEU A 34 5.39 23.22 -1.09
C LEU A 34 5.00 23.51 -2.55
N ASP A 35 4.85 22.47 -3.36
CA ASP A 35 4.47 22.54 -4.77
C ASP A 35 3.52 21.37 -5.11
N PRO A 36 2.19 21.60 -5.07
CA PRO A 36 1.18 20.58 -5.41
C PRO A 36 1.29 20.02 -6.84
N TYR A 37 2.11 20.65 -7.70
CA TYR A 37 2.38 20.21 -9.06
C TYR A 37 3.76 19.56 -9.25
N ALA A 38 4.49 19.34 -8.16
CA ALA A 38 5.76 18.63 -8.18
C ALA A 38 5.61 17.25 -8.85
N ARG A 39 6.54 16.95 -9.76
CA ARG A 39 6.69 15.63 -10.36
C ARG A 39 7.79 14.90 -9.60
N VAL A 40 7.46 13.77 -9.01
CA VAL A 40 8.36 13.02 -8.13
C VAL A 40 8.36 11.56 -8.56
N ALA A 41 9.56 11.01 -8.72
CA ALA A 41 9.86 9.59 -8.81
C ALA A 41 11.08 9.35 -7.92
N CYS A 42 10.83 9.18 -6.62
CA CYS A 42 11.85 9.06 -5.59
C CYS A 42 11.99 7.59 -5.16
N GLU A 43 13.15 7.02 -5.41
CA GLU A 43 13.52 5.66 -5.01
C GLU A 43 14.47 5.71 -3.83
N CYS A 44 14.34 4.75 -2.91
CA CYS A 44 15.22 4.60 -1.77
C CYS A 44 15.75 3.17 -1.70
N CYS A 45 17.00 3.02 -1.28
CA CYS A 45 17.52 1.76 -0.78
C CYS A 45 18.23 1.96 0.56
N ALA A 46 18.21 0.94 1.40
CA ALA A 46 18.81 0.98 2.72
C ALA A 46 19.54 -0.33 3.01
N THR A 47 20.69 -0.23 3.67
CA THR A 47 21.47 -1.37 4.15
C THR A 47 22.23 -0.95 5.41
N THR A 48 23.15 -1.79 5.89
CA THR A 48 23.94 -1.50 7.10
C THR A 48 24.61 -0.14 7.00
N GLY A 49 24.24 0.77 7.92
CA GLY A 49 24.82 2.12 8.02
C GLY A 49 24.58 3.05 6.82
N LEU A 50 23.70 2.73 5.87
CA LEU A 50 23.52 3.52 4.64
C LEU A 50 22.04 3.62 4.23
N ALA A 51 21.59 4.83 3.93
CA ALA A 51 20.37 5.11 3.18
C ALA A 51 20.73 5.91 1.92
N VAL A 52 20.26 5.46 0.76
CA VAL A 52 20.41 6.16 -0.52
C VAL A 52 19.04 6.63 -0.97
N VAL A 53 18.95 7.90 -1.35
CA VAL A 53 17.77 8.53 -1.94
C VAL A 53 18.12 8.96 -3.36
N MET A 54 17.41 8.46 -4.35
CA MET A 54 17.73 8.67 -5.76
C MET A 54 16.48 8.79 -6.62
N GLY A 55 16.65 9.21 -7.87
CA GLY A 55 15.57 9.31 -8.87
C GLY A 55 15.39 10.74 -9.37
N GLU A 56 14.20 11.06 -9.85
CA GLU A 56 13.92 12.28 -10.60
C GLU A 56 12.84 13.13 -9.94
N ILE A 57 13.18 14.41 -9.70
CA ILE A 57 12.24 15.39 -9.16
C ILE A 57 12.26 16.66 -10.00
N THR A 58 11.07 17.08 -10.44
CA THR A 58 10.84 18.37 -11.09
C THR A 58 9.85 19.16 -10.26
N SER A 59 10.31 20.23 -9.62
CA SER A 59 9.50 21.07 -8.75
C SER A 59 10.10 22.48 -8.64
N LYS A 60 9.26 23.45 -8.26
CA LYS A 60 9.71 24.79 -7.83
C LYS A 60 10.14 24.83 -6.37
N ALA A 61 9.83 23.79 -5.60
CA ALA A 61 10.17 23.70 -4.19
C ALA A 61 11.65 23.36 -3.98
N CYS A 62 12.22 23.90 -2.91
CA CYS A 62 13.53 23.52 -2.39
C CYS A 62 13.32 22.75 -1.09
N VAL A 63 13.73 21.49 -1.05
CA VAL A 63 13.53 20.58 0.08
C VAL A 63 14.88 20.06 0.53
N GLU A 64 15.21 20.26 1.81
CA GLU A 64 16.40 19.70 2.45
C GLU A 64 16.16 18.20 2.75
N VAL A 65 16.60 17.32 1.85
CA VAL A 65 16.30 15.88 1.92
C VAL A 65 17.01 15.18 3.07
N THR A 66 18.27 15.49 3.35
CA THR A 66 19.04 14.75 4.37
C THR A 66 18.44 14.84 5.78
N PRO A 67 18.09 16.03 6.31
CA PRO A 67 17.42 16.13 7.61
C PRO A 67 16.06 15.41 7.66
N LEU A 68 15.31 15.48 6.55
CA LEU A 68 14.00 14.83 6.40
C LEU A 68 14.11 13.31 6.52
N ILE A 69 15.09 12.71 5.83
CA ILE A 69 15.37 11.27 5.87
C ILE A 69 15.76 10.83 7.27
N ARG A 70 16.67 11.57 7.94
CA ARG A 70 17.05 11.27 9.33
C ARG A 70 15.86 11.33 10.27
N SER A 71 14.99 12.34 10.13
CA SER A 71 13.76 12.42 10.92
C SER A 71 12.85 11.22 10.67
N ALA A 72 12.68 10.80 9.42
CA ALA A 72 11.84 9.66 9.10
C ALA A 72 12.40 8.34 9.66
N ILE A 73 13.72 8.12 9.61
CA ILE A 73 14.39 6.97 10.24
C ILE A 73 14.13 6.95 11.76
N ARG A 74 14.24 8.13 12.41
CA ARG A 74 13.99 8.27 13.84
C ARG A 74 12.52 7.99 14.19
N ASP A 75 11.58 8.51 13.40
CA ASP A 75 10.13 8.28 13.61
C ASP A 75 9.75 6.79 13.48
N ILE A 76 10.47 6.05 12.63
CA ILE A 76 10.31 4.59 12.52
C ILE A 76 10.82 3.89 13.78
N GLY A 77 11.75 4.49 14.53
CA GLY A 77 12.32 3.95 15.77
C GLY A 77 13.71 3.33 15.61
N TYR A 78 14.43 3.72 14.56
CA TYR A 78 15.86 3.43 14.40
C TYR A 78 16.66 4.60 14.97
N ASP A 79 16.78 4.63 16.30
CA ASP A 79 17.35 5.72 17.09
C ASP A 79 18.45 5.26 18.08
N ASP A 80 18.86 3.99 17.99
CA ASP A 80 19.92 3.39 18.79
C ASP A 80 20.99 2.77 17.86
N PRO A 81 22.27 3.21 17.94
CA PRO A 81 23.37 2.65 17.16
C PRO A 81 23.53 1.14 17.30
N CYS A 82 23.11 0.54 18.42
CA CYS A 82 23.16 -0.91 18.66
C CYS A 82 22.25 -1.71 17.71
N LEU A 83 21.35 -1.05 16.99
CA LEU A 83 20.50 -1.67 15.97
C LEU A 83 21.23 -1.88 14.62
N GLY A 84 22.42 -1.28 14.44
CA GLY A 84 23.22 -1.34 13.20
C GLY A 84 22.70 -0.45 12.06
N PHE A 85 21.57 0.23 12.29
CA PHE A 85 21.02 1.29 11.47
C PHE A 85 20.30 2.28 12.39
N ASP A 86 20.77 3.52 12.42
CA ASP A 86 20.18 4.58 13.24
C ASP A 86 20.23 5.94 12.54
N ALA A 87 19.29 6.81 12.90
CA ALA A 87 19.06 8.10 12.27
C ALA A 87 20.25 9.06 12.36
N ASP A 88 21.13 8.93 13.35
CA ASP A 88 22.19 9.89 13.63
C ASP A 88 23.55 9.46 13.06
N ASN A 89 23.82 8.15 12.95
CA ASN A 89 25.10 7.64 12.49
C ASN A 89 25.06 7.00 11.09
N CYS A 90 23.89 6.72 10.51
CA CYS A 90 23.84 6.24 9.13
C CYS A 90 24.30 7.31 8.13
N ALA A 91 24.98 6.88 7.07
CA ALA A 91 25.23 7.71 5.91
C ALA A 91 23.92 7.93 5.13
N VAL A 92 23.69 9.16 4.67
CA VAL A 92 22.57 9.50 3.79
C VAL A 92 23.16 10.04 2.49
N LEU A 93 23.01 9.30 1.41
CA LEU A 93 23.46 9.71 0.08
C LEU A 93 22.24 10.17 -0.73
N VAL A 94 22.32 11.37 -1.28
CA VAL A 94 21.25 11.96 -2.11
C VAL A 94 21.76 12.10 -3.54
N ALA A 95 21.11 11.40 -4.47
CA ALA A 95 21.42 11.36 -5.89
C ALA A 95 20.15 11.65 -6.71
N LEU A 96 19.58 12.84 -6.50
CA LEU A 96 18.36 13.30 -7.16
C LEU A 96 18.70 14.14 -8.41
N GLY A 97 18.10 13.79 -9.54
CA GLY A 97 18.17 14.53 -10.80
C GLY A 97 16.83 15.18 -11.18
N SER A 98 16.78 15.82 -12.34
CA SER A 98 15.53 16.33 -12.94
C SER A 98 14.92 15.30 -13.89
N GLN A 99 13.58 15.32 -14.04
CA GLN A 99 12.89 14.43 -14.98
C GLN A 99 13.28 14.72 -16.43
N SER A 100 13.32 13.68 -17.27
CA SER A 100 13.57 13.82 -18.71
C SER A 100 12.55 14.74 -19.39
N PRO A 101 12.99 15.74 -20.18
CA PRO A 101 12.10 16.59 -20.98
C PRO A 101 11.22 15.82 -21.97
N ASP A 102 11.70 14.68 -22.49
CA ASP A 102 10.96 13.84 -23.44
C ASP A 102 9.74 13.18 -22.77
N ILE A 103 9.89 12.77 -21.50
CA ILE A 103 8.79 12.25 -20.68
C ILE A 103 7.84 13.39 -20.33
N ALA A 104 8.37 14.55 -19.92
CA ALA A 104 7.55 15.71 -19.54
C ALA A 104 6.62 16.15 -20.68
N GLN A 105 7.10 16.17 -21.93
CA GLN A 105 6.30 16.56 -23.10
C GLN A 105 5.05 15.69 -23.28
N GLY A 106 5.18 14.36 -23.13
CA GLY A 106 4.07 13.42 -23.30
C GLY A 106 3.06 13.43 -22.15
N VAL A 107 3.50 13.78 -20.94
CA VAL A 107 2.67 13.78 -19.74
C VAL A 107 1.96 15.12 -19.55
N ASP A 108 2.65 16.24 -19.77
CA ASP A 108 2.06 17.58 -19.61
C ASP A 108 0.98 17.86 -20.66
N LYS A 109 1.17 17.33 -21.88
CA LYS A 109 0.17 17.35 -22.95
C LYS A 109 0.02 15.97 -23.56
N SER A 110 -1.08 15.31 -23.21
CA SER A 110 -1.53 14.05 -23.78
C SER A 110 -1.55 14.07 -25.30
N LEU A 111 -1.48 12.88 -25.90
CA LEU A 111 -1.55 12.69 -27.34
C LEU A 111 -2.82 13.32 -27.92
N GLU A 112 -3.95 13.12 -27.24
CA GLU A 112 -5.26 13.67 -27.59
C GLU A 112 -5.21 15.20 -27.66
N ALA A 113 -4.65 15.86 -26.64
CA ALA A 113 -4.51 17.31 -26.62
C ALA A 113 -3.55 17.84 -27.70
N ARG A 114 -2.48 17.09 -28.00
CA ARG A 114 -1.53 17.45 -29.08
C ARG A 114 -2.14 17.35 -30.48
N GLN A 115 -3.14 16.49 -30.68
CA GLN A 115 -3.82 16.31 -31.96
C GLN A 115 -4.96 17.31 -32.22
N GLY A 116 -5.08 18.37 -31.42
CA GLY A 116 -5.99 19.50 -31.68
C GLY A 116 -7.42 19.30 -31.18
N SER A 117 -7.66 18.28 -30.35
CA SER A 117 -8.92 18.17 -29.64
C SER A 117 -8.90 19.16 -28.46
N GLY A 118 -9.82 20.14 -28.47
CA GLY A 118 -9.87 21.26 -27.51
C GLY A 118 -10.28 20.83 -26.09
N PHE A 119 -9.44 20.02 -25.43
CA PHE A 119 -9.74 19.39 -24.15
C PHE A 119 -9.27 20.20 -22.93
N ASP A 120 -10.15 20.29 -21.94
CA ASP A 120 -9.80 20.34 -20.51
C ASP A 120 -9.22 18.95 -20.10
N MET A 121 -8.37 18.89 -19.08
CA MET A 121 -7.77 17.64 -18.56
C MET A 121 -6.69 16.99 -19.45
N ALA A 122 -5.77 17.80 -19.98
CA ALA A 122 -4.77 17.37 -20.97
C ALA A 122 -3.65 16.44 -20.45
N THR A 123 -3.61 16.02 -19.19
CA THR A 123 -2.50 15.19 -18.67
C THR A 123 -2.60 13.75 -19.18
N GLY A 124 -1.56 13.30 -19.89
CA GLY A 124 -1.43 11.90 -20.32
C GLY A 124 -0.87 11.00 -19.21
N ALA A 125 -1.00 9.68 -19.37
CA ALA A 125 -0.40 8.74 -18.43
C ALA A 125 1.13 8.91 -18.37
N GLY A 126 1.67 8.94 -17.14
CA GLY A 126 3.10 9.08 -16.85
C GLY A 126 3.99 7.98 -17.43
N ASP A 127 3.42 6.80 -17.62
CA ASP A 127 4.04 5.60 -18.16
C ASP A 127 2.94 4.68 -18.73
N GLN A 128 3.31 3.65 -19.48
CA GLN A 128 2.43 2.53 -19.76
C GLN A 128 2.23 1.69 -18.49
N GLY A 129 1.09 1.04 -18.36
CA GLY A 129 0.93 0.08 -17.27
C GLY A 129 -0.45 -0.53 -17.16
N MET A 130 -0.56 -1.48 -16.25
CA MET A 130 -1.80 -2.15 -15.87
C MET A 130 -2.00 -1.98 -14.37
N MET A 131 -3.22 -1.73 -13.94
CA MET A 131 -3.57 -1.47 -12.54
C MET A 131 -4.79 -2.29 -12.17
N PHE A 132 -4.79 -2.82 -10.94
CA PHE A 132 -5.87 -3.65 -10.43
C PHE A 132 -6.46 -3.05 -9.15
N GLY A 133 -7.79 -2.94 -9.15
CA GLY A 133 -8.62 -2.59 -8.02
C GLY A 133 -9.40 -3.80 -7.56
N TYR A 134 -9.55 -4.02 -6.26
CA TYR A 134 -10.33 -5.13 -5.73
C TYR A 134 -11.12 -4.74 -4.49
N ALA A 135 -12.29 -5.36 -4.35
CA ALA A 135 -13.10 -5.32 -3.14
C ALA A 135 -13.88 -6.63 -2.95
N CYS A 136 -14.17 -6.98 -1.71
CA CYS A 136 -15.05 -8.09 -1.33
C CYS A 136 -15.76 -7.83 -0.02
N SER A 137 -16.87 -8.51 0.24
CA SER A 137 -17.64 -8.38 1.47
C SER A 137 -17.08 -9.13 2.69
N ASP A 138 -15.84 -9.62 2.62
CA ASP A 138 -15.21 -10.42 3.69
C ASP A 138 -14.96 -9.62 4.98
N THR A 139 -14.81 -8.28 4.89
CA THR A 139 -14.62 -7.37 6.03
C THR A 139 -15.39 -6.06 5.82
N ASP A 140 -15.61 -5.30 6.90
CA ASP A 140 -16.32 -4.00 6.86
C ASP A 140 -15.58 -2.95 5.99
N GLU A 141 -14.26 -3.08 5.87
CA GLU A 141 -13.42 -2.24 5.01
C GLU A 141 -13.34 -2.75 3.57
N TYR A 142 -14.15 -3.75 3.22
CA TYR A 142 -14.23 -4.38 1.90
C TYR A 142 -12.90 -4.96 1.41
N MET A 143 -12.11 -5.55 2.32
CA MET A 143 -10.79 -6.11 2.04
C MET A 143 -10.80 -7.63 2.18
N PRO A 144 -9.90 -8.37 1.48
CA PRO A 144 -9.73 -9.79 1.76
C PRO A 144 -9.29 -10.02 3.21
N LEU A 145 -9.97 -10.92 3.92
CA LEU A 145 -9.70 -11.17 5.33
C LEU A 145 -8.21 -11.49 5.67
N PRO A 146 -7.45 -12.28 4.89
CA PRO A 146 -6.10 -12.69 5.27
C PRO A 146 -5.13 -11.51 5.34
N ILE A 147 -5.13 -10.63 4.33
CA ILE A 147 -4.28 -9.44 4.30
C ILE A 147 -4.73 -8.41 5.33
N TYR A 148 -6.05 -8.25 5.50
CA TYR A 148 -6.62 -7.38 6.53
C TYR A 148 -6.11 -7.73 7.93
N LEU A 149 -6.15 -9.02 8.31
CA LEU A 149 -5.66 -9.46 9.61
C LEU A 149 -4.14 -9.34 9.73
N ALA A 150 -3.38 -9.65 8.67
CA ALA A 150 -1.92 -9.45 8.67
C ALA A 150 -1.55 -7.98 8.91
N HIS A 151 -2.23 -7.03 8.25
CA HIS A 151 -2.05 -5.60 8.49
C HIS A 151 -2.41 -5.18 9.91
N LYS A 152 -3.52 -5.67 10.47
CA LYS A 152 -3.89 -5.33 11.85
C LYS A 152 -2.86 -5.81 12.85
N LEU A 153 -2.30 -7.01 12.66
CA LEU A 153 -1.25 -7.55 13.52
C LEU A 153 0.01 -6.68 13.47
N THR A 154 0.48 -6.27 12.28
CA THR A 154 1.66 -5.39 12.16
C THR A 154 1.41 -3.99 12.70
N ARG A 155 0.23 -3.38 12.46
CA ARG A 155 -0.16 -2.10 13.07
C ARG A 155 -0.10 -2.19 14.59
N LYS A 156 -0.60 -3.28 15.17
CA LYS A 156 -0.63 -3.48 16.63
C LYS A 156 0.77 -3.72 17.21
N LEU A 157 1.65 -4.44 16.51
CA LEU A 157 3.07 -4.56 16.88
C LEU A 157 3.74 -3.18 16.95
N SER A 158 3.60 -2.38 15.89
CA SER A 158 4.21 -1.05 15.82
C SER A 158 3.63 -0.11 16.88
N ALA A 159 2.32 -0.16 17.12
CA ALA A 159 1.67 0.61 18.18
C ALA A 159 2.14 0.19 19.59
N ALA A 160 2.27 -1.11 19.86
CA ALA A 160 2.72 -1.61 21.15
C ALA A 160 4.16 -1.20 21.47
N ARG A 161 5.04 -1.18 20.45
CA ARG A 161 6.41 -0.66 20.53
C ARG A 161 6.40 0.84 20.81
N ARG A 162 5.76 1.64 19.94
CA ARG A 162 5.73 3.12 20.06
C ARG A 162 5.08 3.60 21.36
N GLY A 163 4.08 2.87 21.85
CA GLY A 163 3.41 3.15 23.13
C GLY A 163 4.15 2.64 24.36
N GLY A 164 5.27 1.93 24.21
CA GLY A 164 6.08 1.43 25.33
C GLY A 164 5.47 0.25 26.11
N SER A 165 4.32 -0.28 25.69
CA SER A 165 3.67 -1.44 26.34
C SER A 165 4.52 -2.72 26.30
N LEU A 166 5.33 -2.86 25.24
CA LEU A 166 6.31 -3.93 25.08
C LEU A 166 7.67 -3.28 24.78
N PRO A 167 8.40 -2.80 25.80
CA PRO A 167 9.58 -1.94 25.62
C PRO A 167 10.78 -2.68 25.00
N TRP A 168 10.77 -4.01 25.02
CA TRP A 168 11.78 -4.84 24.37
C TRP A 168 11.53 -5.01 22.86
N LEU A 169 10.39 -4.58 22.30
CA LEU A 169 10.16 -4.62 20.87
C LEU A 169 11.08 -3.64 20.14
N ARG A 170 11.62 -4.09 19.02
CA ARG A 170 12.38 -3.27 18.07
C ARG A 170 11.57 -3.08 16.78
N PRO A 171 11.97 -2.18 15.87
CA PRO A 171 11.09 -1.77 14.76
C PRO A 171 10.68 -2.88 13.79
N ASP A 172 11.58 -3.82 13.45
CA ASP A 172 11.32 -4.83 12.41
C ASP A 172 10.37 -5.93 12.91
N GLY A 173 9.39 -6.29 12.08
CA GLY A 173 8.37 -7.27 12.40
C GLY A 173 7.63 -7.76 11.17
N LYS A 174 7.18 -9.01 11.22
CA LYS A 174 6.52 -9.72 10.13
C LYS A 174 5.36 -10.53 10.67
N THR A 175 4.29 -10.62 9.91
CA THR A 175 3.10 -11.40 10.27
C THR A 175 2.59 -12.17 9.06
N GLN A 176 2.01 -13.33 9.30
CA GLN A 176 1.39 -14.15 8.26
C GLN A 176 0.13 -14.79 8.80
N VAL A 177 -0.94 -14.80 8.01
CA VAL A 177 -2.24 -15.34 8.39
C VAL A 177 -2.71 -16.27 7.29
N THR A 178 -2.99 -17.52 7.68
CA THR A 178 -3.59 -18.54 6.80
C THR A 178 -5.04 -18.77 7.22
N VAL A 179 -5.94 -18.63 6.27
CA VAL A 179 -7.39 -18.77 6.47
C VAL A 179 -7.87 -19.99 5.68
N GLU A 180 -8.70 -20.82 6.32
CA GLU A 180 -9.45 -21.89 5.66
C GLU A 180 -10.75 -21.32 5.10
N TYR A 181 -11.04 -21.63 3.84
CA TYR A 181 -12.24 -21.21 3.13
C TYR A 181 -13.11 -22.40 2.74
N ASP A 182 -14.44 -22.20 2.81
CA ASP A 182 -15.43 -23.01 2.10
C ASP A 182 -15.92 -22.21 0.88
N GLY A 183 -15.38 -22.56 -0.30
CA GLY A 183 -15.46 -21.71 -1.48
C GLY A 183 -14.78 -20.36 -1.25
N ASP A 184 -15.60 -19.33 -1.08
CA ASP A 184 -15.19 -17.94 -0.86
C ASP A 184 -15.51 -17.40 0.53
N VAL A 185 -16.14 -18.22 1.38
CA VAL A 185 -16.49 -17.83 2.76
C VAL A 185 -15.38 -18.25 3.72
N PRO A 186 -14.81 -17.30 4.51
CA PRO A 186 -13.87 -17.63 5.57
C PRO A 186 -14.52 -18.53 6.63
N LYS A 187 -13.86 -19.64 6.95
CA LYS A 187 -14.38 -20.63 7.90
C LYS A 187 -13.64 -20.61 9.24
N ARG A 188 -12.31 -20.54 9.21
CA ARG A 188 -11.46 -20.49 10.41
C ARG A 188 -10.04 -20.03 10.06
N LEU A 189 -9.29 -19.61 11.07
CA LEU A 189 -7.86 -19.35 10.98
C LEU A 189 -7.09 -20.66 11.17
N GLU A 190 -6.38 -21.07 10.14
CA GLU A 190 -5.57 -22.30 10.11
C GLU A 190 -4.23 -22.08 10.83
N ALA A 191 -3.56 -20.97 10.55
CA ALA A 191 -2.27 -20.63 11.16
C ALA A 191 -2.04 -19.12 11.22
N ILE A 192 -1.36 -18.69 12.28
CA ILE A 192 -0.90 -17.31 12.48
C ILE A 192 0.58 -17.36 12.84
N VAL A 193 1.38 -16.57 12.14
CA VAL A 193 2.80 -16.39 12.41
C VAL A 193 3.06 -14.94 12.76
N VAL A 194 3.79 -14.71 13.85
CA VAL A 194 4.32 -13.39 14.21
C VAL A 194 5.81 -13.54 14.48
N SER A 195 6.61 -12.78 13.74
CA SER A 195 8.05 -12.63 13.98
C SER A 195 8.32 -11.17 14.34
N ALA A 196 8.77 -10.90 15.55
CA ALA A 196 9.04 -9.56 16.03
C ALA A 196 10.50 -9.42 16.46
N GLN A 197 11.17 -8.39 15.96
CA GLN A 197 12.51 -8.03 16.40
C GLN A 197 12.46 -7.60 17.87
N HIS A 198 13.45 -8.00 18.65
CA HIS A 198 13.45 -7.78 20.09
C HIS A 198 14.84 -7.51 20.67
N ALA A 199 14.84 -6.90 21.85
CA ALA A 199 16.03 -6.74 22.67
C ALA A 199 16.57 -8.12 23.12
N PRO A 200 17.90 -8.31 23.19
CA PRO A 200 18.52 -9.60 23.46
C PRO A 200 18.21 -10.16 24.85
N GLU A 201 17.76 -9.33 25.78
CA GLU A 201 17.41 -9.65 27.17
C GLU A 201 16.04 -10.34 27.28
N ALA A 202 15.13 -10.12 26.33
CA ALA A 202 13.79 -10.72 26.35
C ALA A 202 13.86 -12.21 26.00
N SER A 203 13.34 -13.07 26.89
CA SER A 203 13.29 -14.50 26.64
C SER A 203 12.17 -14.87 25.67
N GLN A 204 12.35 -15.96 24.93
CA GLN A 204 11.33 -16.43 23.98
C GLN A 204 9.99 -16.79 24.65
N GLN A 205 10.01 -17.20 25.92
CA GLN A 205 8.80 -17.49 26.68
C GLN A 205 8.01 -16.20 26.98
N GLU A 206 8.68 -15.14 27.42
CA GLU A 206 8.08 -13.82 27.67
C GLU A 206 7.53 -13.23 26.37
N ILE A 207 8.32 -13.25 25.29
CA ILE A 207 7.92 -12.77 23.97
C ILE A 207 6.65 -13.50 23.50
N ARG A 208 6.65 -14.84 23.58
CA ARG A 208 5.49 -15.63 23.15
C ARG A 208 4.24 -15.31 23.95
N ALA A 209 4.33 -15.24 25.28
CA ALA A 209 3.19 -14.94 26.13
C ALA A 209 2.62 -13.55 25.82
N ALA A 210 3.48 -12.54 25.79
CA ALA A 210 3.11 -11.15 25.56
C ALA A 210 2.51 -10.93 24.16
N LEU A 211 3.11 -11.48 23.10
CA LEU A 211 2.58 -11.33 21.75
C LEU A 211 1.23 -12.05 21.57
N ILE A 212 1.05 -13.21 22.20
CA ILE A 212 -0.24 -13.91 22.15
C ILE A 212 -1.33 -13.08 22.84
N GLU A 213 -1.05 -12.60 24.06
CA GLU A 213 -2.03 -11.91 24.90
C GLU A 213 -2.35 -10.50 24.39
N GLN A 214 -1.32 -9.71 24.07
CA GLN A 214 -1.49 -8.28 23.80
C GLN A 214 -1.67 -7.96 22.32
N ILE A 215 -1.17 -8.83 21.42
CA ILE A 215 -1.15 -8.55 19.97
C ILE A 215 -2.10 -9.49 19.22
N ILE A 216 -1.87 -10.81 19.31
CA ILE A 216 -2.57 -11.79 18.48
C ILE A 216 -4.03 -11.89 18.91
N ARG A 217 -4.33 -12.37 20.12
CA ARG A 217 -5.72 -12.62 20.57
C ARG A 217 -6.63 -11.41 20.39
N PRO A 218 -6.24 -10.18 20.76
CA PRO A 218 -7.14 -9.02 20.65
C PRO A 218 -7.20 -8.45 19.23
N THR A 219 -6.61 -9.10 18.23
CA THR A 219 -6.73 -8.76 16.80
C THR A 219 -7.60 -9.74 16.04
N LEU A 220 -7.72 -10.98 16.53
CA LEU A 220 -8.44 -12.02 15.81
C LEU A 220 -9.95 -11.84 15.97
N PRO A 221 -10.73 -12.02 14.90
CA PRO A 221 -12.18 -12.02 14.98
C PRO A 221 -12.67 -13.21 15.81
N GLU A 222 -13.72 -12.99 16.59
CA GLU A 222 -14.42 -14.05 17.30
C GLU A 222 -14.98 -15.09 16.32
N GLY A 223 -15.09 -16.34 16.74
CA GLY A 223 -15.68 -17.42 15.94
C GLY A 223 -14.79 -18.00 14.83
N LEU A 224 -13.69 -17.34 14.46
CA LEU A 224 -12.73 -17.87 13.48
C LEU A 224 -11.49 -18.53 14.10
N VAL A 225 -11.36 -18.52 15.43
CA VAL A 225 -10.24 -19.14 16.16
C VAL A 225 -10.75 -20.36 16.93
N ASP A 226 -10.06 -21.49 16.78
CA ASP A 226 -10.39 -22.73 17.47
C ASP A 226 -9.15 -23.38 18.12
N GLY A 227 -9.34 -24.51 18.82
CA GLY A 227 -8.25 -25.24 19.46
C GLY A 227 -7.21 -25.84 18.50
N ALA A 228 -7.50 -25.86 17.19
CA ALA A 228 -6.60 -26.32 16.14
C ALA A 228 -5.90 -25.16 15.40
N THR A 229 -6.21 -23.90 15.70
CA THR A 229 -5.49 -22.74 15.16
C THR A 229 -4.05 -22.74 15.64
N ARG A 230 -3.10 -22.84 14.70
CA ARG A 230 -1.67 -22.90 15.03
C ARG A 230 -1.10 -21.49 15.18
N ILE A 231 -0.50 -21.20 16.34
CA ILE A 231 0.12 -19.89 16.61
C ILE A 231 1.63 -20.03 16.77
N TYR A 232 2.37 -19.48 15.81
CA TYR A 232 3.82 -19.42 15.76
C TYR A 232 4.29 -18.02 16.17
N VAL A 233 5.16 -17.95 17.17
CA VAL A 233 5.78 -16.69 17.61
C VAL A 233 7.28 -16.87 17.55
N ASN A 234 7.98 -16.00 16.82
CA ASN A 234 9.42 -16.06 16.56
C ASN A 234 9.92 -17.50 16.30
N PRO A 235 9.40 -18.21 15.28
CA PRO A 235 9.73 -19.62 15.06
C PRO A 235 11.21 -19.87 14.80
N THR A 236 11.97 -18.86 14.38
CA THR A 236 13.45 -18.91 14.24
C THR A 236 14.18 -18.93 15.59
N GLY A 237 13.47 -18.70 16.70
CA GLY A 237 14.00 -18.70 18.06
C GLY A 237 14.52 -17.34 18.53
N ARG A 238 15.32 -16.64 17.71
CA ARG A 238 15.93 -15.36 18.07
C ARG A 238 15.90 -14.38 16.91
N PHE A 239 15.42 -13.16 17.15
CA PHE A 239 15.37 -12.08 16.16
C PHE A 239 15.84 -10.76 16.77
N VAL A 240 17.14 -10.65 17.04
CA VAL A 240 17.75 -9.45 17.65
C VAL A 240 18.28 -8.47 16.59
N ILE A 241 18.91 -9.02 15.56
CA ILE A 241 19.41 -8.29 14.38
C ILE A 241 18.26 -8.21 13.37
N GLY A 242 17.89 -7.01 12.95
CA GLY A 242 16.80 -6.74 12.02
C GLY A 242 16.98 -5.41 11.31
N GLY A 243 15.97 -4.97 10.57
CA GLY A 243 16.04 -3.72 9.82
C GLY A 243 17.10 -3.74 8.71
N PRO A 244 17.54 -2.56 8.23
CA PRO A 244 18.57 -2.45 7.19
C PRO A 244 19.90 -3.13 7.53
N HIS A 245 20.18 -3.35 8.82
CA HIS A 245 21.35 -4.12 9.24
C HIS A 245 21.19 -5.63 9.00
N GLY A 246 19.98 -6.16 9.19
CA GLY A 246 19.68 -7.59 9.00
C GLY A 246 19.34 -7.98 7.56
N ASP A 247 18.83 -7.05 6.75
CA ASP A 247 18.47 -7.27 5.34
C ASP A 247 18.45 -5.93 4.58
N SER A 248 18.72 -5.96 3.28
CA SER A 248 18.68 -4.75 2.44
C SER A 248 17.23 -4.39 2.08
N GLY A 249 16.92 -3.10 2.14
CA GLY A 249 15.62 -2.55 1.78
C GLY A 249 15.64 -1.82 0.45
N LEU A 250 14.56 -1.93 -0.32
CA LEU A 250 14.33 -1.11 -1.52
C LEU A 250 12.85 -0.71 -1.63
N THR A 251 12.62 0.51 -2.12
CA THR A 251 11.29 1.03 -2.44
C THR A 251 10.56 0.11 -3.41
N GLY A 252 9.26 -0.10 -3.19
CA GLY A 252 8.44 -0.88 -4.10
C GLY A 252 8.70 -2.39 -4.10
N ARG A 253 9.35 -2.94 -3.07
CA ARG A 253 9.55 -4.41 -2.92
C ARG A 253 8.47 -5.13 -2.11
N LYS A 254 7.42 -4.40 -1.73
CA LYS A 254 6.30 -4.90 -0.94
C LYS A 254 4.93 -4.68 -1.61
N ILE A 255 4.89 -4.58 -2.94
CA ILE A 255 3.66 -4.29 -3.73
C ILE A 255 2.45 -5.21 -3.43
N ILE A 256 2.67 -6.48 -3.10
CA ILE A 256 1.58 -7.39 -2.75
C ILE A 256 1.08 -7.15 -1.31
N VAL A 257 1.98 -6.79 -0.39
CA VAL A 257 1.62 -6.34 0.95
C VAL A 257 0.91 -4.98 0.87
N ASP A 258 1.26 -4.12 -0.08
CA ASP A 258 0.62 -2.81 -0.25
C ASP A 258 -0.80 -2.87 -0.78
N THR A 259 -1.16 -3.99 -1.41
CA THR A 259 -2.43 -4.17 -2.10
C THR A 259 -3.30 -5.20 -1.39
N TYR A 260 -3.45 -6.38 -1.97
CA TYR A 260 -4.49 -7.34 -1.61
C TYR A 260 -3.92 -8.67 -1.07
N GLY A 261 -2.63 -8.69 -0.70
CA GLY A 261 -1.97 -9.84 -0.09
C GLY A 261 -1.99 -11.10 -0.95
N GLY A 262 -2.01 -10.93 -2.27
CA GLY A 262 -2.04 -11.99 -3.28
C GLY A 262 -3.44 -12.48 -3.62
N TRP A 263 -4.49 -11.95 -2.98
CA TRP A 263 -5.87 -12.35 -3.25
C TRP A 263 -6.35 -11.92 -4.64
N ALA A 264 -5.98 -10.70 -5.02
CA ALA A 264 -6.28 -10.10 -6.31
C ALA A 264 -5.01 -10.01 -7.16
N ARG A 265 -5.21 -9.78 -8.46
CA ARG A 265 -4.13 -9.61 -9.44
C ARG A 265 -3.39 -8.30 -9.17
N HIS A 266 -2.17 -8.21 -9.71
CA HIS A 266 -1.32 -7.03 -9.57
C HIS A 266 -0.64 -6.73 -10.90
N GLY A 267 -0.55 -5.44 -11.28
CA GLY A 267 -0.01 -5.04 -12.57
C GLY A 267 1.50 -4.76 -12.60
N GLY A 268 2.13 -4.71 -11.43
CA GLY A 268 3.59 -4.64 -11.25
C GLY A 268 4.11 -3.28 -10.80
N GLY A 269 3.32 -2.21 -10.95
CA GLY A 269 3.70 -0.86 -10.53
C GLY A 269 3.76 -0.70 -9.00
N ALA A 270 4.88 -0.19 -8.49
CA ALA A 270 5.00 0.25 -7.09
C ALA A 270 4.33 1.60 -6.86
N PHE A 271 4.00 1.92 -5.61
CA PHE A 271 3.32 3.18 -5.24
C PHE A 271 4.26 4.24 -4.70
N SER A 272 5.01 3.92 -3.64
CA SER A 272 5.84 4.87 -2.87
C SER A 272 6.78 5.69 -3.73
N GLY A 273 6.94 6.98 -3.39
CA GLY A 273 7.84 7.90 -4.08
C GLY A 273 7.33 8.46 -5.40
N LYS A 274 6.12 8.09 -5.83
CA LYS A 274 5.53 8.54 -7.09
C LYS A 274 4.44 9.58 -6.86
N ASP A 275 4.53 10.71 -7.57
CA ASP A 275 3.43 11.69 -7.56
C ASP A 275 2.17 11.16 -8.29
N PRO A 276 1.00 11.79 -8.10
CA PRO A 276 -0.28 11.28 -8.57
C PRO A 276 -0.42 11.12 -10.10
N THR A 277 0.49 11.70 -10.87
CA THR A 277 0.46 11.65 -12.33
C THR A 277 1.05 10.35 -12.88
N LYS A 278 1.70 9.56 -12.02
CA LYS A 278 2.10 8.19 -12.30
C LYS A 278 0.91 7.27 -12.05
N VAL A 279 0.36 6.75 -13.16
CA VAL A 279 -0.87 5.94 -13.16
C VAL A 279 -0.72 4.65 -12.34
N ASP A 280 0.49 4.14 -12.13
CA ASP A 280 0.76 3.03 -11.20
C ASP A 280 0.08 3.23 -9.85
N ARG A 281 0.11 4.47 -9.33
CA ARG A 281 -0.48 4.84 -8.05
C ARG A 281 -1.93 5.30 -8.22
N SER A 282 -2.16 6.35 -9.01
CA SER A 282 -3.48 6.99 -9.07
C SER A 282 -4.55 6.11 -9.72
N ALA A 283 -4.22 5.35 -10.76
CA ALA A 283 -5.18 4.44 -11.38
C ALA A 283 -5.44 3.20 -10.50
N SER A 284 -4.45 2.71 -9.76
CA SER A 284 -4.67 1.65 -8.75
C SER A 284 -5.62 2.12 -7.64
N TYR A 285 -5.47 3.36 -7.19
CA TYR A 285 -6.38 3.96 -6.21
C TYR A 285 -7.79 4.16 -6.77
N ALA A 286 -7.92 4.65 -8.01
CA ALA A 286 -9.22 4.78 -8.68
C ALA A 286 -9.89 3.42 -8.89
N ALA A 287 -9.13 2.40 -9.30
CA ALA A 287 -9.65 1.04 -9.47
C ALA A 287 -10.16 0.48 -8.13
N ARG A 288 -9.40 0.65 -7.03
CA ARG A 288 -9.85 0.30 -5.67
C ARG A 288 -11.16 1.01 -5.32
N TYR A 289 -11.19 2.33 -5.51
CA TYR A 289 -12.33 3.17 -5.19
C TYR A 289 -13.60 2.69 -5.89
N LEU A 290 -13.50 2.38 -7.18
CA LEU A 290 -14.62 1.89 -7.99
C LEU A 290 -15.05 0.48 -7.58
N ALA A 291 -14.12 -0.45 -7.41
CA ALA A 291 -14.42 -1.82 -6.98
C ALA A 291 -15.12 -1.82 -5.62
N LYS A 292 -14.64 -0.99 -4.69
CA LYS A 292 -15.21 -0.81 -3.36
C LYS A 292 -16.64 -0.28 -3.43
N ASN A 293 -16.89 0.75 -4.24
CA ASN A 293 -18.23 1.31 -4.41
C ASN A 293 -19.20 0.32 -5.06
N ILE A 294 -18.76 -0.52 -6.00
CA ILE A 294 -19.59 -1.59 -6.60
C ILE A 294 -20.03 -2.61 -5.53
N VAL A 295 -19.09 -3.09 -4.71
CA VAL A 295 -19.41 -4.07 -3.65
C VAL A 295 -20.27 -3.43 -2.56
N ALA A 296 -19.96 -2.19 -2.15
CA ALA A 296 -20.75 -1.45 -1.17
C ALA A 296 -22.17 -1.12 -1.64
N ALA A 297 -22.37 -0.92 -2.96
CA ALA A 297 -23.70 -0.79 -3.56
C ALA A 297 -24.49 -2.11 -3.58
N GLY A 298 -23.89 -3.21 -3.11
CA GLY A 298 -24.50 -4.52 -3.10
C GLY A 298 -24.70 -5.09 -4.51
N LEU A 299 -23.97 -4.59 -5.51
CA LEU A 299 -24.06 -5.04 -6.90
C LEU A 299 -23.26 -6.32 -7.16
N ALA A 300 -22.29 -6.63 -6.30
CA ALA A 300 -21.53 -7.89 -6.29
C ALA A 300 -21.04 -8.18 -4.87
N ALA A 301 -20.78 -9.45 -4.54
CA ALA A 301 -20.10 -9.80 -3.28
C ALA A 301 -18.58 -9.54 -3.36
N ARG A 302 -18.04 -9.57 -4.58
CA ARG A 302 -16.63 -9.32 -4.88
C ARG A 302 -16.48 -8.80 -6.30
N CYS A 303 -15.53 -7.90 -6.50
CA CYS A 303 -15.31 -7.21 -7.75
C CYS A 303 -13.81 -6.93 -7.92
N GLU A 304 -13.27 -7.28 -9.07
CA GLU A 304 -11.96 -6.83 -9.53
C GLU A 304 -12.15 -5.89 -10.72
N ILE A 305 -11.37 -4.80 -10.76
CA ILE A 305 -11.32 -3.86 -11.87
C ILE A 305 -9.89 -3.83 -12.39
N GLN A 306 -9.74 -3.97 -13.71
CA GLN A 306 -8.47 -3.76 -14.39
C GLN A 306 -8.54 -2.47 -15.22
N LEU A 307 -7.54 -1.62 -15.06
CA LEU A 307 -7.28 -0.47 -15.93
C LEU A 307 -5.95 -0.67 -16.63
N ALA A 308 -5.83 -0.21 -17.88
CA ALA A 308 -4.53 -0.13 -18.54
C ALA A 308 -4.39 1.18 -19.31
N TYR A 309 -3.16 1.70 -19.35
CA TYR A 309 -2.82 2.96 -20.01
C TYR A 309 -1.61 2.77 -20.93
N ALA A 310 -1.57 3.57 -21.99
CA ALA A 310 -0.39 3.78 -22.80
C ALA A 310 0.26 5.11 -22.43
N ILE A 311 1.60 5.17 -22.45
CA ILE A 311 2.35 6.37 -22.09
C ILE A 311 1.90 7.58 -22.93
N GLY A 312 1.63 8.71 -22.26
CA GLY A 312 1.19 9.95 -22.89
C GLY A 312 -0.23 9.94 -23.47
N VAL A 313 -1.01 8.88 -23.25
CA VAL A 313 -2.45 8.81 -23.59
C VAL A 313 -3.27 9.05 -22.33
N ALA A 314 -4.31 9.89 -22.41
CA ALA A 314 -5.16 10.19 -21.25
C ALA A 314 -6.24 9.13 -21.05
N GLU A 315 -6.86 8.66 -22.13
CA GLU A 315 -7.89 7.62 -22.06
C GLU A 315 -7.28 6.23 -21.78
N PRO A 316 -7.89 5.41 -20.90
CA PRO A 316 -7.43 4.04 -20.69
C PRO A 316 -7.62 3.19 -21.95
N VAL A 317 -6.59 2.43 -22.32
CA VAL A 317 -6.64 1.50 -23.45
C VAL A 317 -7.55 0.29 -23.18
N SER A 318 -7.74 -0.06 -21.90
CA SER A 318 -8.69 -1.08 -21.49
C SER A 318 -9.28 -0.79 -20.11
N VAL A 319 -10.56 -1.13 -19.94
CA VAL A 319 -11.26 -1.15 -18.66
C VAL A 319 -12.01 -2.48 -18.59
N SER A 320 -11.75 -3.28 -17.54
CA SER A 320 -12.41 -4.57 -17.31
C SER A 320 -12.98 -4.61 -15.90
N VAL A 321 -14.12 -5.29 -15.75
CA VAL A 321 -14.73 -5.66 -14.46
C VAL A 321 -14.90 -7.18 -14.46
N ASP A 322 -14.58 -7.81 -13.34
CA ASP A 322 -14.83 -9.24 -13.09
C ASP A 322 -15.47 -9.38 -11.70
N THR A 323 -16.73 -9.84 -11.65
CA THR A 323 -17.44 -10.07 -10.39
C THR A 323 -17.35 -11.51 -9.87
N PHE A 324 -16.56 -12.36 -10.54
CA PHE A 324 -16.37 -13.77 -10.18
C PHE A 324 -17.70 -14.54 -10.05
N GLY A 325 -18.69 -14.17 -10.87
CA GLY A 325 -20.04 -14.77 -10.85
C GLY A 325 -20.92 -14.32 -9.66
N THR A 326 -20.50 -13.31 -8.90
CA THR A 326 -21.27 -12.77 -7.76
C THR A 326 -22.07 -11.52 -8.10
N GLY A 327 -21.96 -11.01 -9.33
CA GLY A 327 -22.66 -9.83 -9.80
C GLY A 327 -24.17 -10.02 -9.92
N LYS A 328 -24.94 -8.97 -9.58
CA LYS A 328 -26.39 -8.87 -9.80
C LYS A 328 -26.76 -8.38 -11.21
N ALA A 329 -25.76 -7.96 -11.98
CA ALA A 329 -25.87 -7.57 -13.38
C ALA A 329 -24.66 -8.11 -14.14
N PRO A 330 -24.75 -8.25 -15.48
CA PRO A 330 -23.59 -8.62 -16.31
C PRO A 330 -22.44 -7.63 -16.13
N ASP A 331 -21.20 -8.14 -16.18
CA ASP A 331 -20.00 -7.32 -15.97
C ASP A 331 -19.89 -6.18 -17.00
N GLU A 332 -20.41 -6.36 -18.22
CA GLU A 332 -20.46 -5.31 -19.25
C GLU A 332 -21.32 -4.10 -18.81
N ARG A 333 -22.40 -4.34 -18.05
CA ARG A 333 -23.25 -3.27 -17.52
C ARG A 333 -22.54 -2.51 -16.40
N LEU A 334 -21.76 -3.21 -15.58
CA LEU A 334 -20.92 -2.59 -14.56
C LEU A 334 -19.81 -1.74 -15.18
N ILE A 335 -19.17 -2.20 -16.25
CA ILE A 335 -18.17 -1.42 -17.01
C ILE A 335 -18.79 -0.11 -17.53
N ALA A 336 -20.00 -0.19 -18.11
CA ALA A 336 -20.70 1.00 -18.62
C ALA A 336 -21.06 1.98 -17.50
N ALA A 337 -21.54 1.49 -16.35
CA ALA A 337 -21.85 2.31 -15.18
C ALA A 337 -20.60 3.01 -14.63
N VAL A 338 -19.48 2.30 -14.48
CA VAL A 338 -18.19 2.86 -14.05
C VAL A 338 -17.77 4.02 -14.95
N ARG A 339 -17.77 3.82 -16.27
CA ARG A 339 -17.34 4.84 -17.25
C ARG A 339 -18.21 6.09 -17.24
N LYS A 340 -19.50 5.97 -16.92
CA LYS A 340 -20.40 7.12 -16.76
C LYS A 340 -20.23 7.82 -15.41
N CYS A 341 -19.92 7.05 -14.36
CA CYS A 341 -19.88 7.56 -13.00
C CYS A 341 -18.57 8.28 -12.67
N PHE A 342 -17.47 7.84 -13.26
CA PHE A 342 -16.14 8.31 -12.90
C PHE A 342 -15.23 8.41 -14.13
N ASP A 343 -14.60 9.57 -14.28
CA ASP A 343 -13.67 9.82 -15.38
C ASP A 343 -12.30 9.25 -15.05
N LEU A 344 -11.87 8.29 -15.86
CA LEU A 344 -10.66 7.49 -15.66
C LEU A 344 -9.40 8.16 -16.25
N ARG A 345 -9.48 9.38 -16.77
CA ARG A 345 -8.30 10.10 -17.25
C ARG A 345 -7.42 10.54 -16.06
N PRO A 346 -6.07 10.54 -16.18
CA PRO A 346 -5.17 10.85 -15.06
C PRO A 346 -5.52 12.11 -14.27
N GLU A 347 -5.68 13.25 -14.95
CA GLU A 347 -6.01 14.52 -14.26
C GLU A 347 -7.40 14.46 -13.60
N ALA A 348 -8.35 13.70 -14.16
CA ALA A 348 -9.69 13.56 -13.58
C ALA A 348 -9.68 12.74 -12.30
N MET A 349 -8.93 11.64 -12.28
CA MET A 349 -8.70 10.85 -11.07
C MET A 349 -8.01 11.68 -9.99
N ILE A 350 -7.00 12.47 -10.37
CA ILE A 350 -6.26 13.34 -9.44
C ILE A 350 -7.18 14.38 -8.80
N ARG A 351 -8.05 15.04 -9.59
CA ARG A 351 -9.00 16.04 -9.07
C ARG A 351 -10.09 15.39 -8.22
N ALA A 352 -10.69 14.30 -8.69
CA ALA A 352 -11.80 13.65 -8.00
C ALA A 352 -11.39 13.09 -6.63
N LEU A 353 -10.17 12.56 -6.53
CA LEU A 353 -9.63 12.01 -5.29
C LEU A 353 -8.77 13.02 -4.49
N ASP A 354 -8.65 14.26 -4.97
CA ASP A 354 -7.87 15.34 -4.34
C ASP A 354 -6.45 14.87 -3.95
N LEU A 355 -5.70 14.39 -4.95
CA LEU A 355 -4.42 13.70 -4.76
C LEU A 355 -3.21 14.64 -4.68
N ARG A 356 -3.33 15.92 -5.02
CA ARG A 356 -2.20 16.89 -4.99
C ARG A 356 -1.98 17.44 -3.57
N ARG A 357 -1.80 16.55 -2.60
CA ARG A 357 -1.63 16.86 -1.17
C ARG A 357 -0.62 15.92 -0.51
N PRO A 358 0.04 16.34 0.59
CA PRO A 358 0.98 15.51 1.33
C PRO A 358 0.26 14.46 2.19
N ILE A 359 -0.22 13.39 1.56
CA ILE A 359 -1.03 12.34 2.21
C ILE A 359 -0.43 10.93 2.05
N TYR A 360 0.78 10.80 1.51
CA TYR A 360 1.31 9.52 1.02
C TYR A 360 2.16 8.78 2.05
N ARG A 361 2.91 9.48 2.91
CA ARG A 361 3.77 8.84 3.93
C ARG A 361 3.00 7.86 4.83
N ARG A 362 1.75 8.18 5.15
CA ARG A 362 0.87 7.30 5.96
C ARG A 362 0.50 6.00 5.24
N THR A 363 0.58 5.96 3.91
CA THR A 363 0.22 4.79 3.08
C THR A 363 1.37 3.82 2.91
N ALA A 364 2.61 4.28 3.10
CA ALA A 364 3.83 3.51 2.85
C ALA A 364 3.98 2.26 3.74
N SER A 365 3.15 2.08 4.77
CA SER A 365 3.12 0.90 5.61
C SER A 365 1.68 0.48 5.93
N PHE A 366 1.51 -0.80 6.23
CA PHE A 366 0.22 -1.40 6.63
C PHE A 366 -0.90 -1.34 5.57
N GLY A 367 -0.54 -1.34 4.28
CA GLY A 367 -1.45 -1.40 3.16
C GLY A 367 -1.98 -0.03 2.73
N HIS A 368 -2.08 0.19 1.42
CA HIS A 368 -2.65 1.42 0.86
C HIS A 368 -4.18 1.42 0.88
N PHE A 369 -4.79 0.26 1.09
CA PHE A 369 -6.23 0.04 1.02
C PHE A 369 -6.81 -0.40 2.36
N GLY A 370 -8.09 -0.08 2.57
CA GLY A 370 -8.82 -0.38 3.81
C GLY A 370 -8.63 0.63 4.95
N ASP A 371 -7.99 1.78 4.71
CA ASP A 371 -7.98 2.90 5.68
C ASP A 371 -9.09 3.91 5.32
N PRO A 372 -10.19 4.00 6.10
CA PRO A 372 -11.32 4.89 5.80
C PRO A 372 -10.97 6.38 5.69
N ALA A 373 -9.81 6.81 6.17
CA ALA A 373 -9.36 8.19 6.03
C ALA A 373 -8.85 8.54 4.63
N MET A 374 -8.61 7.55 3.77
CA MET A 374 -8.05 7.79 2.43
C MET A 374 -9.14 8.15 1.41
N PRO A 375 -8.86 9.06 0.45
CA PRO A 375 -9.86 9.51 -0.52
C PRO A 375 -10.49 8.38 -1.36
N TRP A 376 -9.69 7.39 -1.75
CA TRP A 376 -10.13 6.23 -2.53
C TRP A 376 -10.87 5.16 -1.71
N GLU A 377 -11.04 5.37 -0.40
CA GLU A 377 -11.79 4.47 0.47
C GLU A 377 -13.22 5.00 0.74
N LYS A 378 -13.59 6.15 0.19
CA LYS A 378 -14.94 6.73 0.29
C LYS A 378 -15.98 5.90 -0.48
N LEU A 379 -17.22 5.98 -0.03
CA LEU A 379 -18.38 5.27 -0.59
C LEU A 379 -19.43 6.23 -1.19
N ASP A 380 -18.97 7.34 -1.74
CA ASP A 380 -19.77 8.44 -2.28
C ASP A 380 -20.23 8.22 -3.75
N LEU A 381 -19.85 7.11 -4.38
CA LEU A 381 -20.38 6.69 -5.68
C LEU A 381 -21.42 5.57 -5.58
N VAL A 382 -21.73 5.07 -4.38
CA VAL A 382 -22.65 3.94 -4.17
C VAL A 382 -24.00 4.16 -4.86
N GLU A 383 -24.68 5.26 -4.56
CA GLU A 383 -26.00 5.55 -5.15
C GLU A 383 -25.89 5.83 -6.66
N LYS A 384 -24.83 6.53 -7.09
CA LYS A 384 -24.64 6.88 -8.49
C LYS A 384 -24.44 5.64 -9.36
N ILE A 385 -23.60 4.71 -8.93
CA ILE A 385 -23.35 3.45 -9.65
C ILE A 385 -24.60 2.57 -9.61
N ALA A 386 -25.28 2.47 -8.45
CA ALA A 386 -26.50 1.67 -8.33
C ALA A 386 -27.63 2.14 -9.27
N ASN A 387 -27.74 3.45 -9.54
CA ASN A 387 -28.75 3.99 -10.45
C ASN A 387 -28.43 3.77 -11.95
N GLU A 388 -27.17 3.54 -12.29
CA GLU A 388 -26.73 3.27 -13.69
C GLU A 388 -26.80 1.78 -14.07
N VAL A 389 -26.90 0.89 -13.07
CA VAL A 389 -27.00 -0.56 -13.22
C VAL A 389 -28.44 -0.98 -13.03
#